data_AF-A0A9C7ER63-F1
#
_entry.id   AF-A0A9C7ER63-F1
#
_cell.length_a   1.000
_cell.length_b   1.000
_cell.length_c   1.000
_cell.angle_alpha   90.00
_cell.angle_beta   90.00
_cell.angle_gamma   90.00
#
_symmetry.space_group_name_H-M   'P 1'
#
loop_
_entity.id
_entity.type
_entity.pdbx_description
1 polymer ?
#
loop_
_entity_poly.entity_id
_entity_poly.type
_entity_poly.pdbx_seq_one_letter_code
_entity_poly.pdbx_strand_id
1 'polypeptide(L)'
;MTGKRELSKEAETRLERLGHTQEFEKALPNLFTDPRAVVSQLKSIVEYQDEYDPATGKIKITGVVREGVYHHVVCILRLLAQLREQGPMKLPGMHQETLVKTAIFHDLGKVQPHLEVGEIVNPKDVFEPGKLHALRSASLAHRVYRLEENIVQLIRYHHHEEVEVPPDFPRSLLPMHRLFRLLDGLSAGITRRGSSVNLTVRETVVRVNEESIHPSYNRYLELNICTGRMEMKPLGQRFGRIR
;
A
#
# COMPACT_ATOMS: atom_id res chain seq x y z
N MET A 1 4.87 -14.91 35.30
CA MET A 1 5.08 -15.93 34.24
C MET A 1 4.38 -15.60 32.90
N THR A 2 3.92 -14.36 32.68
CA THR A 2 3.14 -13.96 31.48
C THR A 2 4.00 -13.38 30.34
N GLY A 3 5.01 -12.57 30.65
CA GLY A 3 5.83 -11.88 29.62
C GLY A 3 6.69 -12.80 28.73
N LYS A 4 7.14 -13.96 29.23
CA LYS A 4 8.00 -14.88 28.46
C LYS A 4 7.22 -15.64 27.36
N ARG A 5 5.92 -15.88 27.57
CA ARG A 5 5.02 -16.50 26.58
C ARG A 5 4.56 -15.51 25.51
N GLU A 6 4.37 -14.25 25.87
CA GLU A 6 4.02 -13.19 24.92
C GLU A 6 5.20 -12.88 23.99
N LEU A 7 6.43 -12.76 24.53
CA LEU A 7 7.65 -12.59 23.72
C LEU A 7 7.92 -13.78 22.77
N SER A 8 7.60 -15.01 23.20
CA SER A 8 7.75 -16.21 22.35
C SER A 8 6.75 -16.21 21.19
N LYS A 9 5.48 -15.88 21.46
CA LYS A 9 4.45 -15.75 20.42
C LYS A 9 4.76 -14.63 19.44
N GLU A 10 5.27 -13.51 19.93
CA GLU A 10 5.62 -12.36 19.09
C GLU A 10 6.83 -12.68 18.20
N ALA A 11 7.82 -13.41 18.73
CA ALA A 11 8.96 -13.92 17.97
C ALA A 11 8.54 -14.95 16.91
N GLU A 12 7.66 -15.89 17.25
CA GLU A 12 7.09 -16.89 16.32
C GLU A 12 6.30 -16.22 15.20
N THR A 13 5.42 -15.28 15.54
CA THR A 13 4.65 -14.52 14.55
C THR A 13 5.57 -13.68 13.65
N ARG A 14 6.67 -13.15 14.18
CA ARG A 14 7.68 -12.41 13.42
C ARG A 14 8.48 -13.34 12.50
N LEU A 15 8.82 -14.55 12.95
CA LEU A 15 9.47 -15.59 12.16
C LEU A 15 8.57 -16.09 11.02
N GLU A 16 7.28 -16.31 11.27
CA GLU A 16 6.30 -16.69 10.25
C GLU A 16 6.12 -15.58 9.21
N ARG A 17 6.00 -14.32 9.64
CA ARG A 17 5.96 -13.15 8.73
C ARG A 17 7.23 -13.06 7.89
N LEU A 18 8.41 -13.30 8.47
CA LEU A 18 9.69 -13.33 7.77
C LEU A 18 9.80 -14.50 6.80
N GLY A 19 9.28 -15.68 7.15
CA GLY A 19 9.21 -16.84 6.26
C GLY A 19 8.33 -16.58 5.04
N HIS A 20 7.14 -16.04 5.24
CA HIS A 20 6.28 -15.61 4.13
C HIS A 20 6.90 -14.49 3.30
N THR A 21 7.62 -13.55 3.94
CA THR A 21 8.38 -12.51 3.23
C THR A 21 9.34 -13.16 2.24
N GLN A 22 10.22 -14.04 2.72
CA GLN A 22 11.28 -14.64 1.91
C GLN A 22 10.75 -15.46 0.73
N GLU A 23 9.66 -16.21 0.93
CA GLU A 23 9.08 -17.02 -0.15
C GLU A 23 8.46 -16.15 -1.26
N PHE A 24 7.83 -15.03 -0.90
CA PHE A 24 7.31 -14.07 -1.90
C PHE A 24 8.44 -13.33 -2.63
N GLU A 25 9.50 -12.94 -1.93
CA GLU A 25 10.68 -12.31 -2.55
C GLU A 25 11.36 -13.24 -3.56
N LYS A 26 11.41 -14.54 -3.29
CA LYS A 26 11.92 -15.54 -4.23
C LYS A 26 11.02 -15.74 -5.45
N ALA A 27 9.72 -15.46 -5.34
CA ALA A 27 8.75 -15.64 -6.42
C ALA A 27 8.66 -14.44 -7.36
N LEU A 28 8.93 -13.22 -6.87
CA LEU A 28 8.83 -11.98 -7.65
C LEU A 28 9.66 -12.00 -8.94
N PRO A 29 10.89 -12.55 -8.95
CA PRO A 29 11.71 -12.63 -10.13
C PRO A 29 11.20 -13.54 -11.25
N ASN A 30 10.05 -14.20 -11.09
CA ASN A 30 9.49 -15.11 -12.10
C ASN A 30 8.21 -14.59 -12.76
N LEU A 31 7.75 -13.38 -12.41
CA LEU A 31 6.42 -12.88 -12.78
C LEU A 31 6.36 -12.10 -14.11
N PHE A 32 7.48 -11.68 -14.70
CA PHE A 32 7.50 -10.81 -15.88
C PHE A 32 8.85 -10.82 -16.62
N THR A 33 8.88 -10.21 -17.82
CA THR A 33 9.94 -10.35 -18.84
C THR A 33 11.32 -9.79 -18.46
N ASP A 34 11.41 -8.87 -17.49
CA ASP A 34 12.69 -8.44 -16.89
C ASP A 34 12.57 -8.24 -15.36
N PRO A 35 12.61 -9.34 -14.60
CA PRO A 35 12.41 -9.35 -13.17
C PRO A 35 13.48 -8.61 -12.38
N ARG A 36 14.73 -8.73 -12.82
CA ARG A 36 15.87 -8.18 -12.11
C ARG A 36 15.91 -6.66 -12.22
N ALA A 37 15.64 -6.11 -13.40
CA ALA A 37 15.62 -4.66 -13.58
C ALA A 37 14.53 -4.00 -12.74
N VAL A 38 13.31 -4.55 -12.72
CA VAL A 38 12.22 -4.00 -11.90
C VAL A 38 12.56 -4.08 -10.42
N VAL A 39 13.01 -5.23 -9.92
CA VAL A 39 13.39 -5.36 -8.50
C VAL A 39 14.50 -4.39 -8.13
N SER A 40 15.53 -4.28 -8.97
CA SER A 40 16.62 -3.33 -8.76
C SER A 40 16.13 -1.88 -8.72
N GLN A 41 15.19 -1.52 -9.60
CA GLN A 41 14.59 -0.18 -9.63
C GLN A 41 13.71 0.09 -8.41
N LEU A 42 12.89 -0.87 -7.96
CA LEU A 42 12.09 -0.69 -6.74
C LEU A 42 12.98 -0.55 -5.50
N LYS A 43 14.10 -1.27 -5.44
CA LYS A 43 15.06 -1.22 -4.33
C LYS A 43 15.89 0.07 -4.30
N SER A 44 16.05 0.75 -5.44
CA SER A 44 16.80 2.00 -5.50
C SER A 44 16.04 3.19 -4.92
N ILE A 45 14.70 3.09 -4.79
CA ILE A 45 13.85 4.18 -4.32
C ILE A 45 13.57 4.02 -2.82
N VAL A 46 14.00 5.03 -2.05
CA VAL A 46 13.80 5.08 -0.59
C VAL A 46 12.38 5.55 -0.23
N GLU A 47 11.98 5.29 1.02
CA GLU A 47 10.83 5.94 1.64
C GLU A 47 11.27 6.64 2.93
N TYR A 48 10.49 7.62 3.38
CA TYR A 48 10.83 8.41 4.56
C TYR A 48 9.84 8.16 5.70
N GLN A 49 10.40 8.07 6.91
CA GLN A 49 9.65 8.19 8.15
C GLN A 49 9.75 9.64 8.62
N ASP A 50 8.64 10.17 9.09
CA ASP A 50 8.54 11.59 9.39
C ASP A 50 7.57 11.88 10.54
N GLU A 51 7.81 13.02 11.19
CA GLU A 51 6.91 13.63 12.16
C GLU A 51 6.33 14.91 11.58
N TYR A 52 5.00 15.00 11.52
CA TYR A 52 4.29 16.17 11.04
C TYR A 52 4.06 17.19 12.16
N ASP A 53 4.46 18.43 11.93
CA ASP A 53 4.13 19.57 12.79
C ASP A 53 2.88 20.30 12.24
N PRO A 54 1.72 20.19 12.91
CA PRO A 54 0.48 20.81 12.44
C PRO A 54 0.50 22.33 12.50
N ALA A 55 1.35 22.97 13.32
CA ALA A 55 1.42 24.42 13.43
C ALA A 55 2.12 25.04 12.22
N THR A 56 3.14 24.36 11.69
CA THR A 56 3.93 24.85 10.55
C THR A 56 3.59 24.16 9.23
N GLY A 57 2.89 23.02 9.28
CA GLY A 57 2.63 22.17 8.11
C GLY A 57 3.87 21.46 7.57
N LYS A 58 5.00 21.54 8.29
CA LYS A 58 6.28 20.92 7.91
C LYS A 58 6.38 19.51 8.47
N ILE A 59 7.30 18.74 7.89
CA ILE A 59 7.68 17.44 8.42
C ILE A 59 9.15 17.47 8.85
N LYS A 60 9.46 16.72 9.91
CA LYS A 60 10.83 16.39 10.31
C LYS A 60 11.13 14.95 9.94
N ILE A 61 12.18 14.72 9.15
CA ILE A 61 12.59 13.36 8.79
C ILE A 61 13.17 12.67 10.01
N THR A 62 12.62 11.52 10.38
CA THR A 62 13.04 10.71 11.53
C THR A 62 13.74 9.42 11.13
N GLY A 63 13.58 8.99 9.88
CA GLY A 63 14.20 7.79 9.35
C GLY A 63 14.18 7.72 7.83
N VAL A 64 15.15 6.98 7.29
CA VAL A 64 15.22 6.64 5.86
C VAL A 64 15.05 5.14 5.71
N VAL A 65 13.96 4.72 5.06
CA VAL A 65 13.68 3.32 4.74
C VAL A 65 14.37 2.99 3.43
N ARG A 66 15.52 2.35 3.52
CA ARG A 66 16.23 1.79 2.34
C ARG A 66 15.36 0.73 1.68
N GLU A 67 15.42 0.65 0.35
CA GLU A 67 14.53 -0.24 -0.43
C GLU A 67 13.04 0.00 -0.13
N GLY A 68 12.68 1.24 0.23
CA GLY A 68 11.36 1.59 0.76
C GLY A 68 10.21 1.27 -0.19
N VAL A 69 10.34 1.61 -1.48
CA VAL A 69 9.31 1.28 -2.48
C VAL A 69 9.20 -0.23 -2.68
N TYR A 70 10.32 -0.96 -2.67
CA TYR A 70 10.29 -2.41 -2.72
C TYR A 70 9.54 -3.02 -1.52
N HIS A 71 9.81 -2.55 -0.30
CA HIS A 71 9.08 -2.99 0.91
C HIS A 71 7.58 -2.64 0.84
N HIS A 72 7.24 -1.46 0.32
CA HIS A 72 5.87 -1.03 0.05
C HIS A 72 5.15 -1.99 -0.91
N VAL A 73 5.75 -2.31 -2.05
CA VAL A 73 5.21 -3.28 -3.02
C VAL A 73 5.01 -4.65 -2.39
N VAL A 74 6.02 -5.17 -1.68
CA VAL A 74 5.91 -6.48 -0.99
C VAL A 74 4.79 -6.46 0.04
N CYS A 75 4.58 -5.34 0.74
CA CYS A 75 3.48 -5.17 1.68
C CYS A 75 2.11 -5.27 0.97
N ILE A 76 1.91 -4.56 -0.15
CA ILE A 76 0.67 -4.65 -0.95
C ILE A 76 0.41 -6.10 -1.37
N LEU A 77 1.43 -6.81 -1.86
CA LEU A 77 1.28 -8.20 -2.29
C LEU A 77 0.86 -9.14 -1.15
N ARG A 78 1.34 -8.91 0.07
CA ARG A 78 0.89 -9.66 1.26
C ARG A 78 -0.55 -9.36 1.61
N LEU A 79 -0.96 -8.09 1.57
CA LEU A 79 -2.35 -7.71 1.81
C LEU A 79 -3.28 -8.34 0.75
N LEU A 80 -2.86 -8.36 -0.53
CA LEU A 80 -3.59 -9.06 -1.59
C LEU A 80 -3.70 -10.56 -1.33
N ALA A 81 -2.63 -11.21 -0.87
CA ALA A 81 -2.64 -12.63 -0.52
C ALA A 81 -3.61 -12.93 0.64
N GLN A 82 -3.60 -12.10 1.69
CA GLN A 82 -4.55 -12.19 2.81
C GLN A 82 -6.00 -12.01 2.34
N LEU A 83 -6.23 -11.04 1.46
CA LEU A 83 -7.56 -10.81 0.91
C LEU A 83 -8.02 -11.97 0.03
N ARG A 84 -7.15 -12.57 -0.79
CA ARG A 84 -7.49 -13.71 -1.66
C ARG A 84 -8.17 -14.85 -0.89
N GLU A 85 -7.68 -15.14 0.30
CA GLU A 85 -8.22 -16.21 1.17
C GLU A 85 -9.63 -15.90 1.69
N GLN A 86 -10.04 -14.63 1.68
CA GLN A 86 -11.31 -14.15 2.22
C GLN A 86 -12.42 -13.94 1.16
N GLY A 87 -12.12 -14.19 -0.13
CA GLY A 87 -13.11 -14.20 -1.21
C GLY A 87 -13.40 -12.94 -2.05
N PRO A 88 -12.87 -11.71 -1.81
CA PRO A 88 -13.13 -10.56 -2.69
C PRO A 88 -12.64 -10.78 -4.12
N MET A 89 -11.62 -11.62 -4.32
CA MET A 89 -11.11 -11.99 -5.66
C MET A 89 -12.08 -12.89 -6.44
N LYS A 90 -13.17 -13.35 -5.82
CA LYS A 90 -14.24 -14.13 -6.47
C LYS A 90 -15.36 -13.23 -7.01
N LEU A 91 -15.32 -11.92 -6.74
CA LEU A 91 -16.33 -10.99 -7.23
C LEU A 91 -16.16 -10.76 -8.73
N PRO A 92 -17.26 -10.58 -9.49
CA PRO A 92 -17.19 -10.27 -10.92
C PRO A 92 -16.33 -9.02 -11.20
N GLY A 93 -15.43 -9.12 -12.18
CA GLY A 93 -14.52 -8.03 -12.57
C GLY A 93 -13.28 -7.86 -11.68
N MET A 94 -13.11 -8.68 -10.64
CA MET A 94 -11.88 -8.69 -9.84
C MET A 94 -10.85 -9.64 -10.46
N HIS A 95 -9.75 -9.09 -10.96
CA HIS A 95 -8.68 -9.85 -11.60
C HIS A 95 -7.41 -9.80 -10.75
N GLN A 96 -7.07 -10.92 -10.11
CA GLN A 96 -5.89 -11.01 -9.23
C GLN A 96 -4.60 -10.67 -9.97
N GLU A 97 -4.41 -11.17 -11.19
CA GLU A 97 -3.22 -10.88 -12.00
C GLU A 97 -3.08 -9.39 -12.30
N THR A 98 -4.19 -8.71 -12.62
CA THR A 98 -4.22 -7.27 -12.85
C THR A 98 -3.79 -6.51 -11.59
N LEU A 99 -4.30 -6.87 -10.42
CA LEU A 99 -3.93 -6.22 -9.15
C LEU A 99 -2.47 -6.49 -8.74
N VAL A 100 -1.97 -7.71 -8.96
CA VAL A 100 -0.56 -8.06 -8.69
C VAL A 100 0.38 -7.25 -9.58
N LYS A 101 0.10 -7.18 -10.89
CA LYS A 101 0.90 -6.37 -11.82
C LYS A 101 0.78 -4.87 -11.49
N THR A 102 -0.42 -4.39 -11.16
CA THR A 102 -0.60 -2.99 -10.71
C THR A 102 0.28 -2.69 -9.49
N ALA A 103 0.25 -3.57 -8.48
CA ALA A 103 1.07 -3.42 -7.27
C ALA A 103 2.57 -3.34 -7.56
N ILE A 104 3.09 -4.21 -8.43
CA ILE A 104 4.52 -4.25 -8.76
C ILE A 104 4.97 -2.99 -9.51
N PHE A 105 4.14 -2.45 -10.39
CA PHE A 105 4.55 -1.41 -11.33
C PHE A 105 4.10 0.02 -10.96
N HIS A 106 3.16 0.21 -10.02
CA HIS A 106 2.54 1.51 -9.78
C HIS A 106 3.52 2.63 -9.36
N ASP A 107 4.55 2.29 -8.60
CA ASP A 107 5.54 3.23 -8.06
C ASP A 107 6.93 3.07 -8.73
N LEU A 108 7.02 2.31 -9.82
CA LEU A 108 8.31 2.05 -10.50
C LEU A 108 8.98 3.33 -11.01
N GLY A 109 8.18 4.31 -11.41
CA GLY A 109 8.61 5.63 -11.86
C GLY A 109 8.65 6.68 -10.76
N LYS A 110 8.63 6.33 -9.48
CA LYS A 110 8.68 7.31 -8.39
C LYS A 110 10.07 7.95 -8.26
N VAL A 111 10.10 9.26 -8.07
CA VAL A 111 11.31 10.04 -7.81
C VAL A 111 11.21 10.60 -6.40
N GLN A 112 12.25 10.35 -5.61
CA GLN A 112 12.32 10.83 -4.23
C GLN A 112 13.44 11.87 -4.11
N PRO A 113 13.25 12.92 -3.30
CA PRO A 113 14.34 13.81 -2.93
C PRO A 113 15.40 13.04 -2.12
N HIS A 114 16.60 13.61 -1.99
CA HIS A 114 17.59 13.13 -1.04
C HIS A 114 17.48 13.96 0.24
N LEU A 115 16.96 13.35 1.30
CA LEU A 115 16.80 13.97 2.62
C LEU A 115 17.54 13.16 3.69
N GLU A 116 18.11 13.87 4.67
CA GLU A 116 18.77 13.32 5.84
C GLU A 116 17.86 13.32 7.08
N VAL A 117 18.19 12.45 8.05
CA VAL A 117 17.50 12.40 9.33
C VAL A 117 17.75 13.70 10.10
N GLY A 118 16.67 14.31 10.58
CA GLY A 118 16.68 15.59 11.28
C GLY A 118 16.32 16.78 10.41
N GLU A 119 16.33 16.64 9.08
CA GLU A 119 15.89 17.70 8.17
C GLU A 119 14.41 18.05 8.39
N ILE A 120 14.12 19.36 8.39
CA ILE A 120 12.77 19.90 8.49
C ILE A 120 12.43 20.57 7.16
N VAL A 121 11.46 19.98 6.45
CA VAL A 121 11.09 20.39 5.09
C VAL A 121 9.59 20.63 5.00
N ASN A 122 9.19 21.50 4.06
CA ASN A 122 7.80 21.58 3.64
C ASN A 122 7.55 20.46 2.61
N PRO A 123 6.69 19.47 2.89
CA PRO A 123 6.50 18.33 2.01
C PRO A 123 6.04 18.72 0.60
N LYS A 124 5.29 19.83 0.46
CA LYS A 124 4.81 20.31 -0.84
C LYS A 124 5.91 20.87 -1.74
N ASP A 125 7.03 21.29 -1.15
CA ASP A 125 8.13 21.91 -1.89
C ASP A 125 9.17 20.88 -2.32
N VAL A 126 9.28 19.74 -1.60
CA VAL A 126 10.35 18.75 -1.81
C VAL A 126 9.87 17.43 -2.43
N PHE A 127 8.63 17.00 -2.15
CA PHE A 127 8.08 15.78 -2.75
C PHE A 127 7.29 16.12 -4.00
N GLU A 128 7.44 15.29 -5.03
CA GLU A 128 6.61 15.42 -6.21
C GLU A 128 5.14 15.07 -5.91
N PRO A 129 4.17 15.75 -6.55
CA PRO A 129 2.78 15.33 -6.47
C PRO A 129 2.60 13.89 -6.97
N GLY A 130 1.89 13.05 -6.19
CA GLY A 130 1.77 11.62 -6.50
C GLY A 130 1.20 11.31 -7.89
N LYS A 131 0.31 12.17 -8.41
CA LYS A 131 -0.25 12.03 -9.76
C LYS A 131 0.83 12.05 -10.87
N LEU A 132 1.96 12.71 -10.64
CA LEU A 132 3.07 12.76 -11.62
C LEU A 132 3.81 11.43 -11.70
N HIS A 133 4.15 10.81 -10.57
CA HIS A 133 4.80 9.50 -10.61
C HIS A 133 3.84 8.42 -11.12
N ALA A 134 2.56 8.49 -10.77
CA ALA A 134 1.55 7.57 -11.30
C ALA A 134 1.50 7.60 -12.84
N LEU A 135 1.53 8.80 -13.43
CA LEU A 135 1.60 8.98 -14.88
C LEU A 135 2.89 8.41 -15.49
N ARG A 136 4.04 8.67 -14.84
CA ARG A 136 5.35 8.19 -15.31
C ARG A 136 5.44 6.66 -15.23
N SER A 137 5.02 6.07 -14.12
CA SER A 137 4.93 4.61 -13.94
C SER A 137 4.00 3.97 -14.96
N ALA A 138 2.84 4.56 -15.24
CA ALA A 138 1.92 4.08 -16.28
C ALA A 138 2.57 4.10 -17.67
N SER A 139 3.33 5.15 -17.97
CA SER A 139 4.06 5.28 -19.23
C SER A 139 5.14 4.21 -19.37
N LEU A 140 5.88 3.90 -18.30
CA LEU A 140 6.85 2.80 -18.26
C LEU A 140 6.17 1.44 -18.45
N ALA A 141 5.11 1.18 -17.68
CA ALA A 141 4.31 -0.03 -17.76
C ALA A 141 3.80 -0.30 -19.19
N HIS A 142 3.29 0.73 -19.86
CA HIS A 142 2.76 0.62 -21.22
C HIS A 142 3.87 0.46 -22.27
N ARG A 143 4.87 1.34 -22.26
CA ARG A 143 5.83 1.44 -23.38
C ARG A 143 6.98 0.45 -23.27
N VAL A 144 7.46 0.19 -22.05
CA VAL A 144 8.62 -0.66 -21.79
C VAL A 144 8.18 -2.08 -21.50
N TYR A 145 7.27 -2.25 -20.53
CA TYR A 145 6.84 -3.57 -20.06
C TYR A 145 5.62 -4.13 -20.80
N ARG A 146 5.05 -3.37 -21.75
CA ARG A 146 3.93 -3.79 -22.62
C ARG A 146 2.74 -4.36 -21.83
N LEU A 147 2.45 -3.78 -20.67
CA LEU A 147 1.31 -4.20 -19.86
C LEU A 147 -0.01 -3.80 -20.51
N GLU A 148 -1.05 -4.60 -20.26
CA GLU A 148 -2.40 -4.39 -20.76
C GLU A 148 -3.00 -3.07 -20.26
N GLU A 149 -3.91 -2.50 -21.06
CA GLU A 149 -4.49 -1.17 -20.80
C GLU A 149 -5.16 -1.08 -19.42
N ASN A 150 -5.86 -2.13 -18.98
CA ASN A 150 -6.50 -2.15 -17.66
C ASN A 150 -5.49 -1.94 -16.51
N ILE A 151 -4.29 -2.53 -16.62
CA ILE A 151 -3.22 -2.38 -15.63
C ILE A 151 -2.66 -0.95 -15.70
N VAL A 152 -2.43 -0.45 -16.92
CA VAL A 152 -1.91 0.90 -17.16
C VAL A 152 -2.86 1.96 -16.59
N GLN A 153 -4.17 1.79 -16.76
CA GLN A 153 -5.21 2.67 -16.23
C GLN A 153 -5.21 2.69 -14.69
N LEU A 154 -5.13 1.52 -14.05
CA LEU A 154 -5.03 1.44 -12.59
C LEU A 154 -3.76 2.11 -12.05
N ILE A 155 -2.62 1.88 -12.70
CA ILE A 155 -1.36 2.56 -12.35
C ILE A 155 -1.49 4.07 -12.55
N ARG A 156 -2.08 4.54 -13.66
CA ARG A 156 -2.16 5.97 -13.95
C ARG A 156 -3.02 6.74 -12.94
N TYR A 157 -4.08 6.10 -12.46
CA TYR A 157 -5.12 6.76 -11.67
C TYR A 157 -5.15 6.36 -10.18
N HIS A 158 -4.16 5.61 -9.66
CA HIS A 158 -4.16 5.22 -8.24
C HIS A 158 -4.08 6.41 -7.26
N HIS A 159 -3.52 7.55 -7.65
CA HIS A 159 -3.56 8.78 -6.83
C HIS A 159 -4.73 9.71 -7.14
N HIS A 160 -5.73 9.26 -7.88
CA HIS A 160 -6.94 10.03 -8.20
C HIS A 160 -8.13 9.55 -7.38
N GLU A 161 -8.89 10.49 -6.83
CA GLU A 161 -10.23 10.18 -6.35
C GLU A 161 -11.12 9.70 -7.50
N GLU A 162 -12.18 8.94 -7.18
CA GLU A 162 -13.08 8.43 -8.20
C GLU A 162 -13.75 9.54 -9.02
N VAL A 163 -13.96 10.73 -8.43
CA VAL A 163 -14.48 11.90 -9.14
C VAL A 163 -13.45 12.58 -10.05
N GLU A 164 -12.17 12.22 -9.92
CA GLU A 164 -11.06 12.78 -10.68
C GLU A 164 -10.60 11.89 -11.84
N VAL A 165 -11.07 10.64 -11.93
CA VAL A 165 -10.80 9.78 -13.10
C VAL A 165 -11.58 10.29 -14.31
N PRO A 166 -11.07 10.12 -15.54
CA PRO A 166 -11.73 10.67 -16.71
C PRO A 166 -13.06 9.95 -17.00
N PRO A 167 -14.01 10.60 -17.71
CA PRO A 167 -15.32 10.00 -17.99
C PRO A 167 -15.29 8.68 -18.76
N ASP A 168 -14.22 8.43 -19.51
CA ASP A 168 -13.97 7.21 -20.28
C ASP A 168 -13.20 6.12 -19.50
N PHE A 169 -12.86 6.37 -18.23
CA PHE A 169 -12.26 5.35 -17.37
C PHE A 169 -13.19 4.11 -17.29
N PRO A 170 -12.70 2.89 -17.56
CA PRO A 170 -13.55 1.72 -17.60
C PRO A 170 -14.24 1.46 -16.26
N ARG A 171 -15.58 1.54 -16.24
CA ARG A 171 -16.37 1.35 -15.01
C ARG A 171 -16.15 -0.03 -14.37
N SER A 172 -15.83 -1.04 -15.17
CA SER A 172 -15.47 -2.38 -14.69
C SER A 172 -14.20 -2.40 -13.85
N LEU A 173 -13.32 -1.40 -13.96
CA LEU A 173 -12.09 -1.30 -13.16
C LEU A 173 -12.31 -0.59 -11.81
N LEU A 174 -13.44 0.08 -11.58
CA LEU A 174 -13.68 0.84 -10.36
C LEU A 174 -13.51 0.00 -9.07
N PRO A 175 -13.97 -1.26 -8.99
CA PRO A 175 -13.73 -2.08 -7.81
C PRO A 175 -12.25 -2.35 -7.53
N MET A 176 -11.47 -2.64 -8.58
CA MET A 176 -10.02 -2.82 -8.47
C MET A 176 -9.29 -1.52 -8.16
N HIS A 177 -9.74 -0.38 -8.72
CA HIS A 177 -9.20 0.94 -8.42
C HIS A 177 -9.37 1.29 -6.95
N ARG A 178 -10.60 1.19 -6.42
CA ARG A 178 -10.90 1.43 -5.00
C ARG A 178 -10.09 0.53 -4.08
N LEU A 179 -10.04 -0.77 -4.38
CA LEU A 179 -9.26 -1.71 -3.60
C LEU A 179 -7.77 -1.38 -3.65
N PHE A 180 -7.23 -1.11 -4.83
CA PHE A 180 -5.82 -0.81 -5.00
C PHE A 180 -5.40 0.46 -4.25
N ARG A 181 -6.20 1.53 -4.34
CA ARG A 181 -6.00 2.77 -3.57
C ARG A 181 -6.00 2.53 -2.07
N LEU A 182 -6.92 1.70 -1.59
CA LEU A 182 -6.94 1.32 -0.18
C LEU A 182 -5.64 0.61 0.22
N LEU A 183 -5.22 -0.38 -0.57
CA LEU A 183 -4.02 -1.16 -0.28
C LEU A 183 -2.74 -0.33 -0.33
N ASP A 184 -2.61 0.56 -1.31
CA ASP A 184 -1.50 1.52 -1.43
C ASP A 184 -1.40 2.43 -0.19
N GLY A 185 -2.52 2.99 0.26
CA GLY A 185 -2.55 3.81 1.47
C GLY A 185 -2.16 3.04 2.73
N LEU A 186 -2.59 1.79 2.86
CA LEU A 186 -2.28 0.93 4.01
C LEU A 186 -0.82 0.48 4.02
N SER A 187 -0.28 0.07 2.87
CA SER A 187 1.13 -0.31 2.77
C SER A 187 2.06 0.87 3.05
N ALA A 188 1.70 2.08 2.61
CA ALA A 188 2.45 3.29 2.99
C ALA A 188 2.44 3.50 4.51
N GLY A 189 1.31 3.25 5.18
CA GLY A 189 1.21 3.30 6.64
C GLY A 189 2.02 2.24 7.37
N ILE A 190 2.08 1.02 6.83
CA ILE A 190 2.88 -0.07 7.39
C ILE A 190 4.38 0.24 7.21
N THR A 191 4.80 0.60 6.00
CA THR A 191 6.21 0.83 5.64
C THR A 191 6.80 2.06 6.33
N ARG A 192 6.07 3.19 6.36
CA ARG A 192 6.61 4.46 6.87
C ARG A 192 6.36 4.69 8.35
N ARG A 193 5.19 4.27 8.86
CA ARG A 193 4.74 4.59 10.23
C ARG A 193 4.72 3.39 11.17
N GLY A 194 5.09 2.20 10.70
CA GLY A 194 5.02 0.96 11.48
C GLY A 194 3.58 0.60 11.88
N SER A 195 2.59 0.99 11.06
CA SER A 195 1.18 0.74 11.37
C SER A 195 0.89 -0.76 11.35
N SER A 196 0.03 -1.21 12.28
CA SER A 196 -0.54 -2.54 12.32
C SER A 196 -1.91 -2.51 11.65
N VAL A 197 -2.11 -3.35 10.63
CA VAL A 197 -3.34 -3.40 9.85
C VAL A 197 -3.95 -4.79 9.93
N ASN A 198 -5.24 -4.85 10.23
CA ASN A 198 -6.07 -6.04 10.11
C ASN A 198 -7.14 -5.82 9.04
N LEU A 199 -7.19 -6.72 8.04
CA LEU A 199 -8.17 -6.71 6.96
C LEU A 199 -9.15 -7.87 7.12
N THR A 200 -10.43 -7.55 7.14
CA THR A 200 -11.50 -8.56 7.02
C THR A 200 -12.42 -8.24 5.85
N VAL A 201 -12.92 -9.27 5.16
CA VAL A 201 -13.85 -9.11 4.04
C VAL A 201 -15.18 -9.75 4.38
N ARG A 202 -16.26 -9.02 4.16
CA ARG A 202 -17.62 -9.54 4.17
C ARG A 202 -18.30 -9.19 2.86
N GLU A 203 -18.49 -10.20 2.01
CA GLU A 203 -19.07 -10.04 0.67
C GLU A 203 -18.29 -9.01 -0.17
N THR A 204 -18.85 -7.81 -0.35
CA THR A 204 -18.28 -6.69 -1.12
C THR A 204 -17.65 -5.63 -0.23
N VAL A 205 -17.64 -5.82 1.10
CA VAL A 205 -17.15 -4.84 2.06
C VAL A 205 -15.80 -5.27 2.62
N VAL A 206 -14.78 -4.45 2.39
CA VAL A 206 -13.47 -4.56 3.03
C VAL A 206 -13.49 -3.72 4.30
N ARG A 207 -13.22 -4.36 5.43
CA ARG A 207 -13.08 -3.72 6.74
C ARG A 207 -11.62 -3.64 7.10
N VAL A 208 -11.20 -2.48 7.54
CA VAL A 208 -9.83 -2.19 7.95
C VAL A 208 -9.84 -1.73 9.39
N ASN A 209 -9.01 -2.36 10.21
CA ASN A 209 -8.58 -1.81 11.48
C ASN A 209 -7.10 -1.44 11.35
N GLU A 210 -6.79 -0.14 11.36
CA GLU A 210 -5.42 0.39 11.30
C GLU A 210 -5.08 1.03 12.63
N GLU A 211 -4.03 0.51 13.28
CA GLU A 211 -3.42 1.07 14.48
C GLU A 211 -2.02 1.58 14.13
N SER A 212 -1.72 2.82 14.47
CA SER A 212 -0.46 3.49 14.18
C SER A 212 0.10 4.14 15.43
N ILE A 213 1.42 4.31 15.46
CA ILE A 213 2.09 5.10 16.50
C ILE A 213 1.60 6.55 16.45
N HIS A 214 1.22 7.02 15.26
CA HIS A 214 0.61 8.34 15.06
C HIS A 214 -0.91 8.26 15.21
N PRO A 215 -1.50 8.81 16.29
CA PRO A 215 -2.92 8.60 16.60
C PRO A 215 -3.89 9.12 15.53
N SER A 216 -3.47 10.07 14.70
CA SER A 216 -4.26 10.60 13.59
C SER A 216 -4.55 9.58 12.48
N TYR A 217 -3.80 8.47 12.42
CA TYR A 217 -4.00 7.39 11.46
C TYR A 217 -4.77 6.20 12.06
N ASN A 218 -5.10 6.24 13.36
CA ASN A 218 -5.92 5.21 13.99
C ASN A 218 -7.34 5.27 13.46
N ARG A 219 -7.75 4.26 12.70
CA ARG A 219 -9.07 4.24 12.07
C ARG A 219 -9.66 2.85 11.97
N TYR A 220 -10.98 2.80 12.06
CA TYR A 220 -11.80 1.73 11.54
C TYR A 220 -12.46 2.21 10.25
N LEU A 221 -12.28 1.47 9.16
CA LEU A 221 -12.80 1.81 7.84
C LEU A 221 -13.61 0.65 7.29
N GLU A 222 -14.80 0.93 6.76
CA GLU A 222 -15.54 -0.01 5.91
C GLU A 222 -15.63 0.58 4.50
N LEU A 223 -15.19 -0.19 3.50
CA LEU A 223 -15.25 0.19 2.09
C LEU A 223 -16.02 -0.88 1.32
N ASN A 224 -17.17 -0.51 0.76
CA ASN A 224 -17.81 -1.35 -0.25
C ASN A 224 -17.10 -1.15 -1.59
N ILE A 225 -16.34 -2.14 -2.04
CA ILE A 225 -15.52 -2.01 -3.27
C ILE A 225 -16.38 -1.94 -4.54
N CYS A 226 -17.61 -2.45 -4.54
CA CYS A 226 -18.50 -2.39 -5.70
C CYS A 226 -19.20 -1.03 -5.84
N THR A 227 -19.59 -0.40 -4.72
CA THR A 227 -20.34 0.87 -4.73
C THR A 227 -19.49 2.10 -4.44
N GLY A 228 -18.30 1.94 -3.87
CA GLY A 228 -17.46 3.05 -3.40
C GLY A 228 -17.93 3.66 -2.08
N ARG A 229 -19.03 3.17 -1.48
CA ARG A 229 -19.50 3.65 -0.18
C ARG A 229 -18.44 3.40 0.89
N MET A 230 -18.06 4.46 1.58
CA MET A 230 -17.02 4.45 2.61
C MET A 230 -17.57 4.97 3.93
N GLU A 231 -17.34 4.24 5.02
CA GLU A 231 -17.65 4.68 6.38
C GLU A 231 -16.37 4.64 7.23
N MET A 232 -16.02 5.78 7.82
CA MET A 232 -14.87 5.89 8.73
C MET A 232 -15.37 6.12 10.15
N LYS A 233 -14.84 5.35 11.09
CA LYS A 233 -15.11 5.48 12.52
C LYS A 233 -13.78 5.63 13.23
N PRO A 234 -13.66 6.54 14.23
CA PRO A 234 -12.52 6.51 15.14
C PRO A 234 -12.43 5.11 15.76
N LEU A 235 -11.20 4.67 16.04
CA LEU A 235 -10.96 3.50 16.88
C LEU A 235 -11.58 3.78 18.26
N GLY A 236 -12.84 3.40 18.45
CA GLY A 236 -13.52 3.50 19.74
C GLY A 236 -12.75 2.67 20.77
N GLN A 237 -12.54 3.26 21.95
CA GLN A 237 -11.93 2.62 23.12
C GLN A 237 -12.26 1.13 23.15
N ARG A 238 -11.22 0.29 23.11
CA ARG A 238 -11.27 -1.18 23.24
C ARG A 238 -12.63 -1.65 23.74
N PHE A 239 -13.48 -2.17 22.85
CA PHE A 239 -14.59 -2.99 23.28
C PHE A 239 -14.01 -4.09 24.17
N GLY A 240 -14.50 -4.13 25.42
CA GLY A 240 -13.86 -4.76 26.55
C GLY A 240 -13.37 -6.17 26.27
N ARG A 241 -12.19 -6.49 26.80
CA ARG A 241 -11.82 -7.87 27.09
C ARG A 241 -12.98 -8.49 27.87
N ILE A 242 -13.70 -9.42 27.24
CA ILE A 242 -14.51 -10.39 27.97
C ILE A 242 -13.48 -11.19 28.77
N ARG A 243 -13.56 -11.03 30.10
CA ARG A 243 -12.78 -11.81 31.07
C ARG A 243 -13.22 -13.26 31.04
#